data_AF-A0A813LKK8-F1
#
_entry.id   AF-A0A813LKK8-F1
#
_cell.length_a   1.000
_cell.length_b   1.000
_cell.length_c   1.000
_cell.angle_alpha   90.00
_cell.angle_beta   90.00
_cell.angle_gamma   90.00
#
_symmetry.space_group_name_H-M   'P 1'
#
loop_
_entity.id
_entity.type
_entity.pdbx_description
1 polymer ?
#
loop_
_entity_poly.entity_id
_entity_poly.type
_entity_poly.pdbx_seq_one_letter_code
_entity_poly.pdbx_strand_id
1 'polypeptide(L)'
;DYADWVIDQIDPTGLIHHRLYCQHALPWGPIFVKDMSKLGRNLDTTLMIDNVQENFMLQPNHGIFIYTWYDDPEDTALYALTPLLDELITTRSKVQDILEKYRDQIPAWAGFDISQLGGDFSEFDAASEEGGEVPPSAMGSYQPLEHHHEE
;
A
#
# COMPACT_ATOMS: atom_id res chain seq x y z
N ASP A 1 -5.18 20.06 -7.21
CA ASP A 1 -4.84 20.45 -8.60
C ASP A 1 -4.27 19.30 -9.42
N TYR A 2 -3.00 18.87 -9.26
CA TYR A 2 -2.46 17.75 -10.06
C TYR A 2 -3.19 16.42 -9.83
N ALA A 3 -3.30 15.99 -8.57
CA ALA A 3 -3.95 14.72 -8.22
C ALA A 3 -5.42 14.68 -8.65
N ASP A 4 -6.12 15.82 -8.57
CA ASP A 4 -7.52 15.91 -9.02
C ASP A 4 -7.64 15.64 -10.51
N TRP A 5 -6.79 16.28 -11.31
CA TRP A 5 -6.79 16.08 -12.75
C TRP A 5 -6.51 14.62 -13.12
N VAL A 6 -5.55 13.96 -12.47
CA VAL A 6 -5.26 12.54 -12.71
C VAL A 6 -6.46 11.67 -12.30
N ILE A 7 -7.04 11.91 -11.13
CA ILE A 7 -8.18 11.13 -10.63
C ILE A 7 -9.39 11.27 -11.57
N ASP A 8 -9.64 12.47 -12.09
CA ASP A 8 -10.74 12.72 -13.04
C ASP A 8 -10.58 11.96 -14.36
N GLN A 9 -9.34 11.64 -14.77
CA GLN A 9 -9.09 10.81 -15.97
C GLN A 9 -9.29 9.32 -15.71
N ILE A 10 -8.88 8.81 -14.54
CA ILE A 10 -8.96 7.38 -14.22
C ILE A 10 -10.37 6.95 -13.75
N ASP A 11 -11.14 7.87 -13.17
CA ASP A 11 -12.47 7.59 -12.61
C ASP A 11 -13.57 8.47 -13.24
N PRO A 12 -13.83 8.33 -14.55
CA PRO A 12 -14.82 9.15 -15.25
C PRO A 12 -16.27 8.85 -14.82
N THR A 13 -16.51 7.72 -14.15
CA THR A 13 -17.84 7.29 -13.69
C THR A 13 -18.09 7.59 -12.21
N GLY A 14 -17.09 8.07 -11.46
CA GLY A 14 -17.23 8.53 -10.09
C GLY A 14 -17.38 7.40 -9.05
N LEU A 15 -16.57 6.35 -9.16
CA LEU A 15 -16.46 5.28 -8.16
C LEU A 15 -15.75 5.74 -6.88
N ILE A 16 -14.87 6.75 -6.96
CA ILE A 16 -14.13 7.33 -5.83
C ILE A 16 -15.04 8.32 -5.09
N HIS A 17 -15.42 7.97 -3.86
CA HIS A 17 -16.36 8.75 -3.06
C HIS A 17 -15.72 9.95 -2.35
N HIS A 18 -14.45 9.81 -1.95
CA HIS A 18 -13.71 10.83 -1.20
C HIS A 18 -12.26 10.86 -1.66
N ARG A 19 -11.69 12.05 -1.73
CA ARG A 19 -10.28 12.29 -2.04
C ARG A 19 -9.58 12.87 -0.82
N LEU A 20 -8.55 12.19 -0.36
CA LEU A 20 -7.68 12.64 0.71
C LEU A 20 -6.29 12.87 0.12
N TYR A 21 -5.57 13.83 0.67
CA TYR A 21 -4.27 14.30 0.18
C TYR A 21 -3.30 14.49 1.35
N CYS A 22 -2.05 14.85 1.05
CA CYS A 22 -0.97 14.97 2.02
C CYS A 22 -1.32 15.78 3.28
N GLN A 23 -2.09 16.87 3.17
CA GLN A 23 -2.51 17.66 4.34
C GLN A 23 -3.42 16.92 5.34
N HIS A 24 -3.95 15.75 4.97
CA HIS A 24 -4.74 14.88 5.84
C HIS A 24 -3.90 13.78 6.50
N ALA A 25 -2.67 13.57 6.05
CA ALA A 25 -1.74 12.62 6.66
C ALA A 25 -1.15 13.19 7.96
N LEU A 26 -0.73 12.30 8.84
CA LEU A 26 -0.04 12.65 10.07
C LEU A 26 1.46 12.78 9.83
N PRO A 27 2.10 13.91 10.20
CA PRO A 27 3.55 13.99 10.19
C PRO A 27 4.12 13.05 11.27
N TRP A 28 5.08 12.22 10.89
CA TRP A 28 5.81 11.31 11.78
C TRP A 28 7.31 11.38 11.47
N GLY A 29 7.99 12.33 12.10
CA GLY A 29 9.40 12.60 11.78
C GLY A 29 9.57 13.02 10.31
N PRO A 30 10.40 12.32 9.52
CA PRO A 30 10.60 12.65 8.10
C PRO A 30 9.51 12.10 7.17
N ILE A 31 8.61 11.25 7.66
CA ILE A 31 7.57 10.59 6.87
C ILE A 31 6.16 11.11 7.19
N PHE A 32 5.20 10.74 6.35
CA PHE A 32 3.78 10.98 6.56
C PHE A 32 3.04 9.66 6.69
N VAL A 33 2.21 9.53 7.71
CA VAL A 33 1.46 8.30 8.00
C VAL A 33 -0.03 8.55 7.80
N LYS A 34 -0.73 7.59 7.21
CA LYS A 34 -2.16 7.64 6.93
C LYS A 34 -2.93 6.92 8.04
N ASP A 35 -3.28 7.66 9.09
CA ASP A 35 -4.02 7.12 10.23
C ASP A 35 -5.49 6.84 9.88
N MET A 36 -5.82 5.56 9.71
CA MET A 36 -7.18 5.13 9.34
C MET A 36 -8.21 5.36 10.44
N SER A 37 -7.78 5.48 11.71
CA SER A 37 -8.70 5.77 12.82
C SER A 37 -9.40 7.13 12.66
N LYS A 38 -8.81 8.03 11.87
CA LYS A 38 -9.34 9.38 11.59
C LYS A 38 -10.34 9.44 10.45
N LEU A 39 -10.54 8.34 9.72
CA LEU A 39 -11.47 8.30 8.59
C LEU A 39 -12.95 8.38 9.01
N GLY A 40 -13.25 8.16 10.29
CA GLY A 40 -14.63 8.05 10.79
C GLY A 40 -15.36 6.82 10.23
N ARG A 41 -14.61 5.78 9.83
CA ARG A 41 -15.12 4.51 9.29
C ARG A 41 -14.83 3.37 10.25
N ASN A 42 -15.62 2.30 10.15
CA ASN A 42 -15.34 1.09 10.93
C ASN A 42 -14.05 0.43 10.41
N LEU A 43 -13.04 0.33 11.27
CA LEU A 43 -11.76 -0.30 10.93
C LEU A 43 -11.91 -1.77 10.56
N ASP A 44 -12.86 -2.50 11.16
CA ASP A 44 -13.12 -3.90 10.83
C ASP A 44 -13.41 -4.10 9.32
N THR A 45 -13.87 -3.06 8.62
CA THR A 45 -14.21 -3.10 7.19
C THR A 45 -13.41 -2.10 6.36
N THR A 46 -12.27 -1.61 6.88
CA THR A 46 -11.42 -0.62 6.19
C THR A 46 -10.08 -1.25 5.85
N LEU A 47 -9.73 -1.25 4.57
CA LEU A 47 -8.49 -1.78 4.02
C LEU A 47 -7.74 -0.66 3.29
N MET A 48 -6.42 -0.62 3.42
CA MET A 48 -5.51 0.21 2.64
C MET A 48 -4.69 -0.64 1.69
N ILE A 49 -4.47 -0.17 0.46
CA ILE A 49 -3.51 -0.74 -0.48
C ILE A 49 -2.53 0.39 -0.81
N ASP A 50 -1.24 0.18 -0.54
CA ASP A 50 -0.23 1.21 -0.68
C ASP A 50 1.12 0.61 -1.04
N ASN A 51 1.89 1.35 -1.85
CA ASN A 51 3.22 0.94 -2.27
C ASN A 51 4.33 1.47 -1.35
N VAL A 52 3.97 2.06 -0.20
CA VAL A 52 4.87 2.46 0.89
C VAL A 52 4.32 1.89 2.19
N GLN A 53 5.02 0.93 2.79
CA GLN A 53 4.55 0.19 3.97
C GLN A 53 4.32 1.11 5.18
N GLU A 54 5.17 2.13 5.34
CA GLU A 54 5.11 3.11 6.42
C GLU A 54 3.80 3.92 6.41
N ASN A 55 3.14 4.04 5.25
CA ASN A 55 1.89 4.80 5.14
C ASN A 55 0.77 4.21 6.02
N PHE A 56 0.75 2.91 6.30
CA PHE A 56 -0.26 2.25 7.13
C PHE A 56 0.31 1.65 8.43
N MET A 57 1.50 2.08 8.86
CA MET A 57 2.18 1.53 10.05
C MET A 57 1.39 1.63 11.36
N LEU A 58 0.41 2.55 11.47
CA LEU A 58 -0.45 2.66 12.65
C LEU A 58 -1.56 1.58 12.70
N GLN A 59 -1.81 0.90 11.58
CA GLN A 59 -2.78 -0.17 11.44
C GLN A 59 -2.24 -1.27 10.48
N PRO A 60 -1.14 -1.96 10.84
CA PRO A 60 -0.45 -2.89 9.95
C PRO A 60 -1.37 -4.03 9.44
N ASN A 61 -2.27 -4.53 10.30
CA ASN A 61 -3.23 -5.59 9.95
C ASN A 61 -4.42 -5.12 9.10
N HIS A 62 -4.33 -3.94 8.50
CA HIS A 62 -5.35 -3.37 7.62
C HIS A 62 -4.74 -2.85 6.30
N GLY A 63 -3.49 -3.20 6.01
CA GLY A 63 -2.77 -2.78 4.82
C GLY A 63 -2.36 -3.96 3.94
N ILE A 64 -2.38 -3.76 2.63
CA ILE A 64 -1.66 -4.59 1.66
C ILE A 64 -0.54 -3.71 1.10
N PHE A 65 0.70 -4.13 1.35
CA PHE A 65 1.84 -3.58 0.66
C PHE A 65 1.82 -4.09 -0.79
N ILE A 66 1.69 -3.19 -1.75
CA ILE A 66 1.68 -3.53 -3.18
C ILE A 66 2.98 -3.12 -3.85
N TYR A 67 3.46 -3.94 -4.78
CA TYR A 67 4.65 -3.63 -5.54
C TYR A 67 4.45 -2.35 -6.34
N THR A 68 5.53 -1.55 -6.46
CA THR A 68 5.47 -0.31 -7.21
C THR A 68 5.39 -0.61 -8.70
N TRP A 69 4.39 -0.04 -9.37
CA TRP A 69 4.24 -0.16 -10.82
C TRP A 69 5.25 0.75 -11.55
N TYR A 70 5.91 0.22 -12.57
CA TYR A 70 6.93 0.91 -13.37
C TYR A 70 6.66 0.75 -14.87
N ASP A 71 5.60 1.38 -15.39
CA ASP A 71 5.27 1.41 -16.83
C ASP A 71 5.12 0.02 -17.50
N ASP A 72 4.86 -1.03 -16.72
CA ASP A 72 4.68 -2.39 -17.23
C ASP A 72 3.22 -2.61 -17.68
N PRO A 73 2.96 -2.80 -19.00
CA PRO A 73 1.62 -3.08 -19.50
C PRO A 73 1.11 -4.49 -19.15
N GLU A 74 1.99 -5.41 -18.74
CA GLU A 74 1.64 -6.78 -18.34
C GLU A 74 1.44 -6.91 -16.82
N ASP A 75 1.57 -5.82 -16.06
CA ASP A 75 1.30 -5.82 -14.62
C ASP A 75 -0.17 -6.16 -14.34
N THR A 76 -0.38 -7.14 -13.46
CA THR A 76 -1.71 -7.57 -13.04
C THR A 76 -1.92 -7.48 -11.53
N ALA A 77 -1.07 -6.78 -10.78
CA ALA A 77 -1.05 -6.85 -9.31
C ALA A 77 -2.39 -6.44 -8.69
N LEU A 78 -2.95 -5.29 -9.11
CA LEU A 78 -4.27 -4.85 -8.65
C LEU A 78 -5.38 -5.84 -9.03
N TYR A 79 -5.32 -6.43 -10.22
CA TYR A 79 -6.31 -7.41 -10.68
C TYR A 79 -6.20 -8.72 -9.89
N ALA A 80 -4.99 -9.16 -9.55
CA ALA A 80 -4.75 -10.40 -8.82
C ALA A 80 -5.28 -10.35 -7.38
N LEU A 81 -5.50 -9.16 -6.80
CA LEU A 81 -6.15 -8.97 -5.50
C LEU A 81 -7.68 -9.18 -5.53
N THR A 82 -8.30 -9.27 -6.71
CA THR A 82 -9.77 -9.38 -6.86
C THR A 82 -10.40 -10.50 -6.01
N PRO A 83 -9.85 -11.74 -5.94
CA PRO A 83 -10.46 -12.80 -5.14
C PRO A 83 -10.60 -12.45 -3.66
N LEU A 84 -9.61 -11.74 -3.12
CA LEU A 84 -9.60 -11.27 -1.74
C LEU A 84 -10.66 -10.19 -1.51
N LEU A 85 -10.72 -9.21 -2.41
CA LEU A 85 -11.68 -8.10 -2.35
C LEU A 85 -13.13 -8.58 -2.51
N ASP A 86 -13.36 -9.53 -3.43
CA ASP A 86 -14.68 -10.15 -3.64
C ASP A 86 -15.15 -10.91 -2.40
N GLU A 87 -14.24 -11.62 -1.72
CA GLU A 87 -14.59 -12.30 -0.47
C GLU A 87 -14.96 -11.31 0.62
N LEU A 88 -14.19 -10.23 0.83
CA LEU A 88 -14.53 -9.17 1.80
C LEU A 88 -15.95 -8.63 1.59
N ILE A 89 -16.33 -8.39 0.34
CA ILE A 89 -17.65 -7.86 -0.02
C ILE A 89 -18.75 -8.90 0.22
N THR A 90 -18.50 -10.15 -0.16
CA THR A 90 -19.49 -11.24 -0.15
C THR A 90 -19.77 -11.75 1.26
N THR A 91 -18.73 -11.96 2.06
CA THR A 91 -18.85 -12.55 3.40
C THR A 91 -19.07 -11.50 4.47
N ARG A 92 -18.71 -10.24 4.21
CA ARG A 92 -18.67 -9.16 5.22
C ARG A 92 -17.77 -9.52 6.41
N SER A 93 -16.74 -10.33 6.17
CA SER A 93 -15.70 -10.64 7.15
C SER A 93 -14.91 -9.40 7.53
N LYS A 94 -14.20 -9.47 8.67
CA LYS A 94 -13.27 -8.43 9.05
C LYS A 94 -12.06 -8.44 8.13
N VAL A 95 -11.50 -7.27 7.85
CA VAL A 95 -10.30 -7.11 7.01
C VAL A 95 -9.15 -7.95 7.54
N GLN A 96 -8.89 -7.90 8.85
CA GLN A 96 -7.83 -8.66 9.51
C GLN A 96 -7.95 -10.17 9.27
N ASP A 97 -9.17 -10.72 9.37
CA ASP A 97 -9.41 -12.15 9.18
C ASP A 97 -9.11 -12.60 7.74
N ILE A 98 -9.45 -11.76 6.76
CA ILE A 98 -9.20 -12.05 5.35
C ILE A 98 -7.71 -11.89 5.00
N LEU A 99 -7.05 -10.86 5.53
CA LEU A 99 -5.62 -10.68 5.32
C LEU A 99 -4.82 -11.84 5.92
N GLU A 100 -5.19 -12.29 7.12
CA GLU A 100 -4.56 -13.48 7.72
C GLU A 100 -4.83 -14.74 6.91
N LYS A 101 -6.07 -14.94 6.44
CA LYS A 101 -6.45 -16.09 5.61
C LYS A 101 -5.60 -16.19 4.33
N TYR A 102 -5.26 -15.05 3.72
CA TYR A 102 -4.54 -14.98 2.45
C TYR A 102 -3.08 -14.55 2.58
N ARG A 103 -2.52 -14.59 3.81
CA ARG A 103 -1.17 -14.10 4.11
C ARG A 103 -0.09 -14.61 3.15
N ASP A 104 -0.16 -15.89 2.79
CA ASP A 104 0.84 -16.52 1.91
C ASP A 104 0.64 -16.17 0.42
N GLN A 105 -0.58 -15.82 0.01
CA GLN A 105 -0.91 -15.50 -1.39
C GLN A 105 -0.75 -14.01 -1.70
N ILE A 106 -0.97 -13.15 -0.70
CA ILE A 106 -0.96 -11.70 -0.86
C ILE A 106 0.34 -11.21 -1.52
N PRO A 107 1.55 -11.62 -1.12
CA PRO A 107 2.77 -11.12 -1.76
C PRO A 107 2.83 -11.43 -3.26
N ALA A 108 2.46 -12.65 -3.68
CA ALA A 108 2.41 -12.99 -5.11
C ALA A 108 1.35 -12.16 -5.85
N TRP A 109 0.16 -11.99 -5.27
CA TRP A 109 -0.90 -11.17 -5.87
C TRP A 109 -0.54 -9.69 -5.91
N ALA A 110 0.19 -9.21 -4.92
CA ALA A 110 0.64 -7.83 -4.79
C ALA A 110 1.84 -7.51 -5.71
N GLY A 111 2.25 -8.43 -6.59
CA GLY A 111 3.28 -8.19 -7.60
C GLY A 111 4.70 -8.54 -7.17
N PHE A 112 4.89 -9.18 -6.00
CA PHE A 112 6.22 -9.61 -5.57
C PHE A 112 6.59 -10.95 -6.18
N ASP A 113 7.76 -11.01 -6.83
CA ASP A 113 8.32 -12.25 -7.33
C ASP A 113 8.96 -13.06 -6.19
N ILE A 114 8.18 -13.99 -5.63
CA ILE A 114 8.62 -14.90 -4.57
C ILE A 114 9.76 -15.82 -5.05
N SER A 115 9.93 -16.03 -6.37
CA SER A 115 11.02 -16.85 -6.90
C SER A 115 12.38 -16.12 -6.92
N GLN A 116 12.38 -14.78 -6.92
CA GLN A 116 13.57 -13.96 -6.84
C GLN A 116 13.96 -13.60 -5.40
N LEU A 117 13.01 -13.67 -4.47
CA LEU A 117 13.23 -13.59 -3.03
C LEU A 117 13.64 -14.98 -2.53
N GLY A 118 14.95 -15.26 -2.52
CA GLY A 118 15.48 -16.56 -2.14
C GLY A 118 15.06 -17.04 -0.74
N GLY A 119 13.92 -17.72 -0.64
CA GLY A 119 13.63 -18.74 0.37
C GLY A 119 13.49 -18.33 1.83
N ASP A 120 13.35 -17.05 2.18
CA ASP A 120 13.10 -16.65 3.56
C ASP A 120 11.99 -15.59 3.67
N PHE A 121 10.81 -16.02 4.11
CA PHE A 121 9.66 -15.15 4.37
C PHE A 121 9.78 -14.41 5.72
N SER A 122 10.83 -14.70 6.51
CA SER A 122 11.02 -14.06 7.83
C SER A 122 11.35 -12.56 7.73
N GLU A 123 11.82 -12.08 6.59
CA GLU A 123 12.12 -10.65 6.37
C GLU A 123 10.84 -9.81 6.24
N PHE A 124 9.74 -10.40 5.72
CA PHE A 124 8.44 -9.73 5.62
C PHE A 124 7.73 -9.63 6.99
N ASP A 125 7.91 -10.65 7.83
CA ASP A 125 7.43 -10.64 9.21
C ASP A 125 8.24 -9.67 10.10
N ALA A 126 9.56 -9.58 9.88
CA ALA A 126 10.44 -8.70 10.66
C ALA A 126 10.14 -7.21 10.46
N ALA A 127 9.76 -6.78 9.25
CA ALA A 127 9.36 -5.40 8.97
C ALA A 127 8.06 -4.98 9.70
N SER A 128 7.27 -5.96 10.16
CA SER A 128 6.05 -5.73 10.93
C SER A 128 6.30 -5.68 12.45
N GLU A 129 7.39 -6.28 12.94
CA GLU A 129 7.69 -6.41 14.37
C GLU A 129 8.78 -5.45 14.87
N GLU A 130 9.71 -5.03 14.03
CA GLU A 130 10.68 -3.98 14.36
C GLU A 130 10.61 -2.92 13.26
N GLY A 131 10.45 -1.64 13.61
CA GLY A 131 10.44 -0.52 12.64
C GLY A 131 11.79 -0.32 11.94
N GLY A 132 12.22 -1.32 11.17
CA GLY A 132 13.51 -1.42 10.51
C GLY A 132 13.44 -0.99 9.06
N GLU A 133 14.53 -0.36 8.61
CA GLU A 133 14.71 0.16 7.26
C GLU A 133 14.58 -0.93 6.18
N VAL A 134 13.90 -0.58 5.10
CA VAL A 134 13.78 -1.39 3.89
C VAL A 134 15.18 -1.64 3.28
N PRO A 135 15.54 -2.89 2.92
CA PRO A 135 16.85 -3.18 2.34
C PRO A 135 17.05 -2.44 1.00
N PRO A 136 18.28 -1.98 0.69
CA PRO A 136 18.55 -1.16 -0.50
C PRO A 136 18.14 -1.79 -1.83
N SER A 137 17.99 -3.11 -1.88
CA SER A 137 17.57 -3.86 -3.06
C SER A 137 16.12 -3.61 -3.47
N ALA A 138 15.25 -3.14 -2.55
CA ALA A 138 13.88 -2.75 -2.85
C ALA A 138 13.72 -1.25 -3.15
N MET A 139 14.76 -0.45 -2.90
CA MET A 139 14.82 0.95 -3.37
C MET A 139 15.33 0.97 -4.81
N GLY A 140 14.42 0.80 -5.76
CA GLY A 140 14.64 1.21 -7.15
C GLY A 140 15.23 2.63 -7.15
N SER A 141 16.39 2.79 -7.77
CA SER A 141 17.31 3.95 -7.68
C SER A 141 16.63 5.30 -7.45
N TYR A 142 16.41 5.66 -6.19
CA TYR A 142 16.02 7.00 -5.81
C TYR A 142 17.29 7.85 -5.77
N GLN A 143 17.53 8.64 -6.82
CA GLN A 143 18.53 9.71 -6.78
C GLN A 143 17.85 10.96 -6.22
N PRO A 144 18.27 11.50 -5.07
CA PRO A 144 17.78 12.77 -4.60
C PRO A 144 18.14 13.87 -5.60
N LEU A 145 17.16 14.68 -6.02
CA LEU A 145 17.41 15.93 -6.74
C LEU A 145 18.19 16.86 -5.80
N GLU A 146 19.47 17.11 -6.11
CA GLU A 146 20.24 18.14 -5.44
C GLU A 146 19.57 19.50 -5.70
N HIS A 147 19.03 20.10 -4.66
CA HIS A 147 18.64 21.51 -4.68
C HIS A 147 19.91 22.36 -4.80
N HIS A 148 20.17 22.86 -6.01
CA HIS A 148 21.10 23.97 -6.21
C HIS A 148 20.62 25.17 -5.39
N HIS A 149 21.34 25.47 -4.31
CA HIS A 149 21.41 26.81 -3.76
C HIS A 149 22.20 27.66 -4.77
N GLU A 150 21.54 28.64 -5.37
CA GLU A 150 22.21 29.82 -5.90
C GLU A 150 21.71 31.03 -5.10
N GLU A 151 22.67 31.76 -4.55
CA GLU A 151 22.53 33.07 -3.91
C GLU A 151 22.07 34.16 -4.90
#